data_AF-A0A497MNP1-F1
#
_entry.id   AF-A0A497MNP1-F1
#
_cell.length_a   1.000
_cell.length_b   1.000
_cell.length_c   1.000
_cell.angle_alpha   90.00
_cell.angle_beta   90.00
_cell.angle_gamma   90.00
#
_symmetry.space_group_name_H-M   'P 1'
#
loop_
_entity.id
_entity.type
_entity.pdbx_description
1 polymer ?
#
loop_
_entity_poly.entity_id
_entity_poly.type
_entity_poly.pdbx_seq_one_letter_code
_entity_poly.pdbx_strand_id
1 'polypeptide(L)'
;MFFNRKNIRRILEGKKTATRRKTGRWRLGNHSIRTTLFEKGLARIEIFRKYQQKLGDMTEEDARKEGVNSLEEFKQLWISLYGSWNPEEVVWVYEFKLIPGSIRIPPGHCRLCGSARLIGHYGISELAFSECLDCGAIYSSQGDLCSPSPFCYNSQ
;
A
#
# COMPACT_ATOMS: atom_id res chain seq x y z
N MET A 1 -9.32 -6.19 3.06
CA MET A 1 -9.14 -5.57 4.39
C MET A 1 -9.41 -4.08 4.36
N PHE A 2 -9.94 -3.55 5.47
CA PHE A 2 -10.24 -2.12 5.62
C PHE A 2 -9.17 -1.43 6.45
N PHE A 3 -8.67 -0.29 5.98
CA PHE A 3 -7.68 0.52 6.67
C PHE A 3 -8.00 2.01 6.44
N ASN A 4 -7.75 2.86 7.43
CA ASN A 4 -7.81 4.30 7.20
C ASN A 4 -6.69 4.74 6.23
N ARG A 5 -6.81 5.95 5.65
CA ARG A 5 -5.85 6.45 4.65
C ARG A 5 -4.40 6.49 5.16
N LYS A 6 -4.18 6.90 6.41
CA LYS A 6 -2.86 6.92 7.05
C LYS A 6 -2.22 5.53 7.08
N ASN A 7 -2.97 4.51 7.45
CA ASN A 7 -2.49 3.13 7.49
C ASN A 7 -2.29 2.56 6.09
N ILE A 8 -3.13 2.88 5.12
CA ILE A 8 -2.91 2.47 3.72
C ILE A 8 -1.57 3.03 3.24
N ARG A 9 -1.31 4.33 3.44
CA ARG A 9 -0.02 4.93 3.08
C ARG A 9 1.16 4.20 3.73
N ARG A 10 1.09 3.89 5.03
CA ARG A 10 2.13 3.13 5.74
C ARG A 10 2.33 1.72 5.17
N ILE A 11 1.27 1.04 4.71
CA ILE A 11 1.37 -0.27 4.06
C ILE A 11 2.07 -0.14 2.70
N LEU A 12 1.70 0.87 1.91
CA LEU A 12 2.31 1.13 0.59
C LEU A 12 3.80 1.49 0.71
N GLU A 13 4.18 2.22 1.76
CA GLU A 13 5.57 2.54 2.09
C GLU A 13 6.34 1.36 2.73
N GLY A 14 5.69 0.20 2.95
CA GLY A 14 6.31 -0.96 3.61
C GLY A 14 6.54 -0.80 5.11
N LYS A 15 6.11 0.31 5.72
CA LYS A 15 6.27 0.61 7.15
C LYS A 15 5.30 -0.17 8.04
N LYS A 16 4.14 -0.56 7.51
CA LYS A 16 3.13 -1.36 8.23
C LYS A 16 3.02 -2.74 7.59
N THR A 17 3.44 -3.75 8.33
CA THR A 17 3.51 -5.16 7.90
C THR A 17 2.67 -6.09 8.78
N ALA A 18 2.07 -5.57 9.86
CA ALA A 18 1.12 -6.30 10.69
C ALA A 18 -0.09 -5.45 11.08
N THR A 19 -1.17 -6.11 11.48
CA THR A 19 -2.32 -5.46 12.13
C THR A 19 -2.98 -6.37 13.17
N ARG A 20 -3.28 -5.78 14.33
CA ARG A 20 -4.05 -6.38 15.43
C ARG A 20 -5.50 -5.96 15.39
N ARG A 21 -6.41 -6.91 15.59
CA ARG A 21 -7.87 -6.70 15.56
C ARG A 21 -8.57 -7.57 16.59
N LYS A 22 -9.69 -7.07 17.14
CA LYS A 22 -10.56 -7.88 18.02
C LYS A 22 -11.20 -9.06 17.29
N THR A 23 -11.44 -8.96 15.97
CA THR A 23 -12.12 -10.02 15.19
C THR A 23 -11.19 -10.79 14.24
N GLY A 24 -11.37 -12.11 14.22
CA GLY A 24 -10.62 -13.09 13.43
C GLY A 24 -11.08 -13.27 11.98
N ARG A 25 -11.74 -12.26 11.37
CA ARG A 25 -12.48 -12.41 10.10
C ARG A 25 -11.62 -12.75 8.88
N TRP A 26 -10.36 -12.32 8.83
CA TRP A 26 -9.53 -12.46 7.62
C TRP A 26 -8.83 -13.82 7.58
N ARG A 27 -8.59 -14.35 6.38
CA ARG A 27 -7.94 -15.65 6.14
C ARG A 27 -6.53 -15.44 5.60
N LEU A 28 -5.69 -16.46 5.64
CA LEU A 28 -4.40 -16.43 4.93
C LEU A 28 -4.60 -16.23 3.42
N GLY A 29 -3.59 -15.69 2.74
CA GLY A 29 -3.58 -15.45 1.29
C GLY A 29 -3.89 -14.00 0.88
N ASN A 30 -4.33 -13.82 -0.36
CA ASN A 30 -4.38 -12.52 -1.03
C ASN A 30 -5.67 -11.74 -0.72
N HIS A 31 -5.53 -10.50 -0.24
CA HIS A 31 -6.64 -9.60 0.08
C HIS A 31 -6.46 -8.21 -0.52
N SER A 32 -7.51 -7.64 -1.10
CA SER A 32 -7.50 -6.23 -1.49
C SER A 32 -7.65 -5.32 -0.26
N ILE A 33 -6.84 -4.27 -0.18
CA ILE A 33 -6.96 -3.22 0.83
C ILE A 33 -7.76 -2.02 0.28
N ARG A 34 -8.63 -1.43 1.10
CA ARG A 34 -9.49 -0.29 0.73
C ARG A 34 -9.85 0.54 1.97
N THR A 35 -10.27 1.80 1.76
CA THR A 35 -10.66 2.68 2.87
C THR A 35 -12.09 2.41 3.30
N THR A 36 -13.00 2.34 2.33
CA THR A 36 -14.44 2.14 2.58
C THR A 36 -14.96 0.90 1.85
N LEU A 37 -16.18 0.47 2.18
CA LEU A 37 -16.87 -0.64 1.51
C LEU A 37 -17.12 -0.38 0.02
N PHE A 38 -17.41 0.88 -0.32
CA PHE A 38 -17.84 1.30 -1.66
C PHE A 38 -16.67 1.62 -2.60
N GLU A 39 -15.45 1.79 -2.07
CA GLU A 39 -14.26 2.05 -2.88
C GLU A 39 -13.71 0.77 -3.54
N LYS A 40 -13.19 0.94 -4.76
CA LYS A 40 -12.34 -0.05 -5.43
C LYS A 40 -11.09 -0.31 -4.57
N GLY A 41 -10.61 -1.56 -4.56
CA GLY A 41 -9.39 -1.92 -3.82
C GLY A 41 -8.17 -1.14 -4.31
N LEU A 42 -7.43 -0.49 -3.41
CA LEU A 42 -6.29 0.37 -3.71
C LEU A 42 -4.99 -0.41 -3.95
N ALA A 43 -4.82 -1.55 -3.26
CA ALA A 43 -3.72 -2.47 -3.50
C ALA A 43 -4.10 -3.87 -3.03
N ARG A 44 -3.22 -4.86 -3.19
CA ARG A 44 -3.37 -6.19 -2.60
C ARG A 44 -2.22 -6.47 -1.64
N ILE A 45 -2.55 -7.15 -0.55
CA ILE A 45 -1.60 -7.70 0.42
C ILE A 45 -1.75 -9.22 0.46
N GLU A 46 -0.69 -9.92 0.80
CA GLU A 46 -0.70 -11.34 1.13
C GLU A 46 -0.54 -11.50 2.63
N ILE A 47 -1.56 -12.05 3.30
CA ILE A 47 -1.49 -12.43 4.71
C ILE A 47 -0.83 -13.79 4.79
N PHE A 48 0.40 -13.83 5.29
CA PHE A 48 1.17 -15.07 5.40
C PHE A 48 1.14 -15.67 6.81
N ARG A 49 0.77 -14.89 7.84
CA ARG A 49 0.63 -15.38 9.21
C ARG A 49 -0.63 -14.83 9.86
N LYS A 50 -1.32 -15.70 10.60
CA LYS A 50 -2.50 -15.37 11.41
C LYS A 50 -2.42 -16.13 12.73
N TYR A 51 -2.46 -15.41 13.86
CA TYR A 51 -2.37 -16.01 15.19
C TYR A 51 -3.04 -15.10 16.22
N GLN A 52 -3.12 -15.58 17.46
CA GLN A 52 -3.60 -14.80 18.60
C GLN A 52 -2.44 -14.41 19.50
N GLN A 53 -2.50 -13.21 20.08
CA GLN A 53 -1.50 -12.67 21.01
C GLN A 53 -2.23 -11.86 22.08
N LYS A 54 -1.78 -11.92 23.34
CA LYS A 54 -2.22 -10.95 24.35
C LYS A 54 -1.62 -9.58 24.05
N LEU A 55 -2.37 -8.51 24.29
CA LEU A 55 -1.85 -7.16 24.15
C LEU A 55 -0.64 -6.90 25.06
N GLY A 56 -0.63 -7.49 26.26
CA GLY A 56 0.48 -7.40 27.20
C GLY A 56 1.78 -8.05 26.72
N ASP A 57 1.70 -9.01 25.80
CA ASP A 57 2.85 -9.74 25.25
C ASP A 57 3.48 -9.01 24.04
N MET A 58 3.02 -7.80 23.73
CA MET A 58 3.55 -7.02 22.62
C MET A 58 4.94 -6.46 22.91
N THR A 59 5.82 -6.60 21.92
CA THR A 59 7.17 -6.01 21.93
C THR A 59 7.24 -4.65 21.22
N GLU A 60 8.38 -3.97 21.31
CA GLU A 60 8.65 -2.76 20.50
C GLU A 60 8.68 -3.07 19.00
N GLU A 61 9.21 -4.24 18.63
CA GLU A 61 9.25 -4.70 17.24
C GLU A 61 7.82 -4.96 16.71
N ASP A 62 6.97 -5.53 17.54
CA ASP A 62 5.55 -5.69 17.26
C ASP A 62 4.83 -4.37 17.00
N ALA A 63 5.21 -3.30 17.70
CA ALA A 63 4.70 -1.96 17.48
C ALA A 63 5.24 -1.37 16.16
N ARG A 64 6.53 -1.59 15.85
CA ARG A 64 7.10 -1.22 14.54
C ARG A 64 6.36 -1.86 13.37
N LYS A 65 6.02 -3.15 13.46
CA LYS A 65 5.23 -3.83 12.42
C LYS A 65 3.82 -3.23 12.25
N GLU A 66 3.25 -2.64 13.29
CA GLU A 66 1.99 -1.90 13.21
C GLU A 66 2.14 -0.55 12.49
N GLY A 67 3.37 -0.12 12.22
CA GLY A 67 3.72 1.14 11.57
C GLY A 67 3.79 2.32 12.54
N VAL A 68 4.02 2.07 13.83
CA VAL A 68 4.29 3.09 14.87
C VAL A 68 5.70 2.94 15.41
N ASN A 69 6.23 3.95 16.11
CA ASN A 69 7.63 3.96 16.52
C ASN A 69 7.90 3.30 17.88
N SER A 70 6.86 3.16 18.71
CA SER A 70 6.99 2.55 20.03
C SER A 70 5.72 1.81 20.47
N LEU A 71 5.87 0.93 21.46
CA LEU A 71 4.76 0.24 22.13
C LEU A 71 3.81 1.24 22.79
N GLU A 72 4.33 2.33 23.35
CA GLU A 72 3.47 3.37 23.95
C GLU A 72 2.63 4.10 22.87
N GLU A 73 3.21 4.44 21.71
CA GLU A 73 2.43 4.98 20.58
C GLU A 73 1.35 3.98 20.13
N PHE A 74 1.66 2.68 20.16
CA PHE A 74 0.66 1.65 19.86
C PHE A 74 -0.48 1.61 20.89
N LYS A 75 -0.19 1.68 22.19
CA LYS A 75 -1.23 1.70 23.24
C LYS A 75 -2.18 2.87 23.06
N GLN A 76 -1.65 4.06 22.82
CA GLN A 76 -2.46 5.26 22.57
C GLN A 76 -3.32 5.10 21.31
N LEU A 77 -2.75 4.54 20.23
CA LEU A 77 -3.51 4.20 19.03
C LEU A 77 -4.62 3.19 19.33
N TRP A 78 -4.34 2.13 20.10
CA TRP A 78 -5.31 1.12 20.47
C TRP A 78 -6.48 1.71 21.28
N ILE A 79 -6.17 2.54 22.28
CA ILE A 79 -7.15 3.27 23.09
C ILE A 79 -8.01 4.17 22.20
N SER A 80 -7.41 4.88 21.24
CA SER A 80 -8.19 5.75 20.32
C SER A 80 -9.16 4.98 19.42
N LEU A 81 -8.87 3.70 19.13
CA LEU A 81 -9.69 2.86 18.26
C LEU A 81 -10.74 2.04 19.02
N TYR A 82 -10.42 1.63 20.25
CA TYR A 82 -11.20 0.63 21.00
C TYR A 82 -11.57 1.07 22.42
N GLY A 83 -11.19 2.27 22.84
CA GLY A 83 -11.58 2.91 24.11
C GLY A 83 -10.66 2.64 25.29
N SER A 84 -10.08 1.44 25.41
CA SER A 84 -9.21 1.08 26.53
C SER A 84 -8.11 0.09 26.14
N TRP A 85 -7.05 0.05 26.94
CA TRP A 85 -5.99 -0.95 26.87
C TRP A 85 -6.17 -1.96 27.99
N ASN A 86 -6.27 -3.24 27.64
CA ASN A 86 -6.24 -4.34 28.61
C ASN A 86 -5.13 -5.32 28.21
N PRO A 87 -4.05 -5.47 29.00
CA PRO A 87 -2.94 -6.36 28.66
C PRO A 87 -3.37 -7.83 28.53
N GLU A 88 -4.44 -8.25 29.23
CA GLU A 88 -4.96 -9.62 29.14
C GLU A 88 -5.87 -9.85 27.92
N GLU A 89 -6.21 -8.79 27.16
CA GLU A 89 -7.04 -8.92 25.96
C GLU A 89 -6.28 -9.69 24.86
N VAL A 90 -6.87 -10.82 24.44
CA VAL A 90 -6.34 -11.64 23.34
C VAL A 90 -6.90 -11.13 22.01
N VAL A 91 -6.00 -10.76 21.09
CA VAL A 91 -6.35 -10.17 19.79
C VAL A 91 -5.85 -11.03 18.65
N TRP A 92 -6.46 -10.87 17.47
CA TRP A 92 -5.99 -11.50 16.24
C TRP A 92 -4.91 -10.66 15.58
N VAL A 93 -3.75 -11.26 15.34
CA VAL A 93 -2.64 -10.68 14.60
C VAL A 93 -2.65 -11.21 13.17
N TYR A 94 -2.50 -10.31 12.20
CA TYR A 94 -2.28 -10.64 10.80
C TYR A 94 -0.96 -10.03 10.37
N GLU A 95 0.04 -10.86 10.04
CA GLU A 95 1.26 -10.40 9.36
C GLU A 95 1.08 -10.57 7.85
N PHE A 96 1.48 -9.55 7.11
CA PHE A 96 1.25 -9.46 5.69
C PHE A 96 2.36 -8.69 4.97
N LYS A 97 2.46 -8.92 3.66
CA LYS A 97 3.32 -8.16 2.75
C LYS A 97 2.50 -7.54 1.64
N LEU A 98 2.91 -6.37 1.17
CA LEU A 98 2.36 -5.77 -0.04
C LEU A 98 2.71 -6.65 -1.24
N ILE A 99 1.74 -6.91 -2.12
CA ILE A 99 2.00 -7.61 -3.38
C ILE A 99 2.55 -6.57 -4.39
N PRO A 100 3.79 -6.70 -4.88
CA PRO A 100 4.36 -5.78 -5.86
C PRO A 100 3.47 -5.67 -7.11
N GLY A 101 3.38 -4.48 -7.69
CA GLY A 101 2.55 -4.22 -8.87
C GLY A 101 1.02 -4.29 -8.65
N SER A 102 0.56 -4.58 -7.43
CA SER A 102 -0.87 -4.64 -7.13
C SER A 102 -1.52 -3.28 -6.83
N ILE A 103 -0.71 -2.23 -6.68
CA ILE A 103 -1.17 -0.87 -6.42
C ILE A 103 -2.00 -0.40 -7.60
N ARG A 104 -3.25 -0.04 -7.35
CA ARG A 104 -4.11 0.59 -8.34
C ARG A 104 -3.77 2.06 -8.39
N ILE A 105 -3.19 2.46 -9.52
CA ILE A 105 -2.82 3.83 -9.80
C ILE A 105 -4.02 4.47 -10.51
N PRO A 106 -4.57 5.58 -9.98
CA PRO A 106 -5.69 6.26 -10.64
C PRO A 106 -5.30 6.68 -12.07
N PRO A 107 -6.28 6.81 -12.98
CA PRO A 107 -6.04 7.38 -14.30
C PRO A 107 -5.33 8.75 -14.18
N GLY A 108 -4.47 9.06 -15.16
CA GLY A 108 -3.69 10.31 -15.16
C GLY A 108 -2.54 10.36 -14.16
N HIS A 109 -2.16 9.24 -13.54
CA HIS A 109 -0.99 9.15 -12.66
C HIS A 109 0.04 8.16 -13.23
N CYS A 110 1.32 8.46 -13.00
CA CYS A 110 2.46 7.65 -13.41
C CYS A 110 2.38 6.26 -12.76
N ARG A 111 2.44 5.20 -13.56
CA ARG A 111 2.42 3.82 -13.05
C ARG A 111 3.68 3.38 -12.31
N LEU A 112 4.81 4.06 -12.54
CA LEU A 112 6.10 3.76 -11.92
C LEU A 112 6.22 4.40 -10.54
N CYS A 113 5.91 5.69 -10.40
CA CYS A 113 6.10 6.44 -9.16
C CYS A 113 4.81 6.99 -8.52
N GLY A 114 3.66 6.88 -9.18
CA GLY A 114 2.36 7.38 -8.69
C GLY A 114 2.15 8.89 -8.86
N SER A 115 3.08 9.63 -9.46
CA SER A 115 2.96 11.07 -9.67
C SER A 115 1.81 11.45 -10.60
N ALA A 116 1.10 12.54 -10.28
CA ALA A 116 0.10 13.15 -11.17
C ALA A 116 0.72 14.02 -12.28
N ARG A 117 2.04 14.25 -12.25
CA ARG A 117 2.75 15.10 -13.22
C ARG A 117 3.13 14.29 -14.46
N LEU A 118 2.12 13.99 -15.27
CA LEU A 118 2.28 13.44 -16.61
C LEU A 118 2.11 14.55 -17.66
N ILE A 119 3.09 14.72 -18.53
CA ILE A 119 2.99 15.58 -19.72
C ILE A 119 2.81 14.69 -20.95
N GLY A 120 1.82 14.99 -21.79
CA GLY A 120 1.65 14.36 -23.09
C GLY A 120 2.45 15.08 -24.17
N HIS A 121 3.19 14.33 -24.97
CA HIS A 121 3.88 14.81 -26.16
C HIS A 121 3.16 14.30 -27.41
N TYR A 122 2.71 15.22 -28.26
CA TYR A 122 1.99 14.89 -29.49
C TYR A 122 2.92 15.07 -30.69
N GLY A 123 3.25 13.97 -31.38
CA GLY A 123 3.99 13.97 -32.64
C GLY A 123 3.08 14.21 -33.85
N ILE A 124 3.68 14.66 -34.96
CA ILE A 124 2.98 15.11 -36.18
C ILE A 124 2.45 13.94 -37.04
N SER A 125 2.84 12.68 -36.76
CA SER A 125 2.45 11.52 -37.60
C SER A 125 2.36 10.17 -36.87
N GLU A 126 1.59 10.12 -35.77
CA GLU A 126 1.34 8.89 -34.97
C GLU A 126 2.53 8.39 -34.16
N LEU A 127 2.59 8.85 -32.90
CA LEU A 127 2.92 8.08 -31.69
C LEU A 127 2.97 9.11 -30.54
N ALA A 128 1.83 9.30 -29.87
CA ALA A 128 1.78 10.14 -28.67
C ALA A 128 2.37 9.36 -27.48
N PHE A 129 3.28 9.98 -26.72
CA PHE A 129 3.79 9.41 -25.48
C PHE A 129 3.51 10.35 -24.31
N SER A 130 3.49 9.81 -23.10
CA SER A 130 3.43 10.63 -21.88
C SER A 130 4.65 10.41 -21.02
N GLU A 131 5.22 11.49 -20.51
CA GLU A 131 6.39 11.47 -19.64
C GLU A 131 6.01 11.89 -18.22
N CYS A 132 6.50 11.15 -17.23
CA CYS A 132 6.40 11.55 -15.84
C CYS A 132 7.57 12.44 -15.42
N LEU A 133 7.28 13.69 -15.09
CA LEU A 133 8.30 14.67 -14.71
C LEU A 133 9.04 14.36 -13.40
N ASP A 134 8.53 13.42 -12.59
CA ASP A 134 9.10 13.09 -11.29
C ASP A 134 10.05 11.91 -11.32
N CYS A 135 9.90 11.02 -12.30
CA CYS A 135 10.72 9.81 -12.38
C CYS A 135 11.24 9.50 -13.79
N GLY A 136 10.91 10.33 -14.79
CA GLY A 136 11.31 10.15 -16.18
C GLY A 136 10.64 8.95 -16.87
N ALA A 137 9.61 8.35 -16.26
CA ALA A 137 8.90 7.23 -16.87
C ALA A 137 8.17 7.70 -18.14
N ILE A 138 8.46 7.06 -19.27
CA ILE A 138 7.79 7.29 -20.54
C ILE A 138 6.74 6.19 -20.75
N TYR A 139 5.53 6.57 -21.15
CA TYR A 139 4.46 5.65 -21.49
C TYR A 139 4.05 5.85 -22.94
N SER A 140 3.77 4.74 -23.63
CA SER A 140 3.14 4.75 -24.95
C SER A 140 1.72 5.35 -24.90
N SER A 141 1.14 5.63 -26.06
CA SER A 141 -0.26 6.06 -26.20
C SER A 141 -1.26 5.04 -25.63
N GLN A 142 -0.90 3.76 -25.61
CA GLN A 142 -1.67 2.66 -25.02
C GLN A 142 -1.49 2.57 -23.50
N GLY A 143 -0.56 3.35 -22.96
CA GLY A 143 -0.22 3.33 -21.55
C GLY A 143 0.57 2.09 -21.18
N ASP A 144 1.55 1.67 -21.97
CA ASP A 144 2.54 0.71 -21.50
C ASP A 144 3.81 1.44 -21.09
N LEU A 145 4.49 0.97 -20.04
CA LEU A 145 5.77 1.55 -19.63
C LEU A 145 6.79 1.24 -20.73
N CYS A 146 7.27 2.28 -21.41
CA CYS A 146 8.40 2.14 -22.31
C CYS A 146 9.63 1.87 -21.44
N SER A 147 10.09 0.62 -21.40
CA SER A 147 11.38 0.27 -20.79
C SER A 147 12.50 1.06 -21.50
N PRO A 148 13.67 1.28 -20.88
CA PRO A 148 14.82 1.90 -21.55
C PRO A 148 15.34 0.94 -22.62
N SER A 149 14.63 0.92 -23.73
CA SER A 149 14.93 0.22 -24.95
C SER A 149 15.50 1.27 -25.90
N PRO A 150 16.63 1.01 -26.59
CA PRO A 150 17.27 1.99 -27.48
C PRO A 150 16.37 2.45 -28.64
N PHE A 151 15.20 1.84 -28.82
CA PHE A 151 14.29 2.09 -29.92
C PHE A 151 13.43 3.37 -29.80
N CYS A 152 13.52 4.13 -28.71
CA CYS A 152 12.78 5.41 -28.58
C CYS A 152 13.58 6.65 -29.02
N TYR A 153 14.89 6.54 -29.27
CA TYR A 153 15.73 7.62 -29.76
C TYR A 153 16.50 7.16 -30.99
N ASN A 154 15.83 6.98 -32.12
CA ASN A 154 16.46 7.09 -33.44
C ASN A 154 15.38 7.17 -34.52
N SER A 155 14.88 8.39 -34.71
CA SER A 155 14.46 8.85 -36.03
C SER A 155 15.26 10.12 -36.31
N GLN A 156 16.49 9.94 -36.80
CA GLN A 156 17.12 10.92 -37.68
C GLN A 156 16.63 10.66 -39.10
#